data_AF-A0A1I4DUM9-F1
#
_entry.id   AF-A0A1I4DUM9-F1
#
_cell.length_a   1.000
_cell.length_b   1.000
_cell.length_c   1.000
_cell.angle_alpha   90.00
_cell.angle_beta   90.00
_cell.angle_gamma   90.00
#
_symmetry.space_group_name_H-M   'P 1'
#
loop_
_entity.id
_entity.type
_entity.pdbx_description
1 polymer ?
#
loop_
_entity_poly.entity_id
_entity_poly.type
_entity_poly.pdbx_seq_one_letter_code
_entity_poly.pdbx_strand_id
1 'polypeptide(L)'
;MNWGWSLAILCGGFIGLSGAGLVLSRWEYLVTLQITMCLVTWMVASQEPVPLWGTVSVLAVHLFAILLSLFVHPQGLLVMPLSFLTCVYLLRSHRWLAVGVGGLLVLLSVQSLVHNQFRCPEDPELEAVIAKTHGVVLTNQLAGYSLIERMVHRAVHFERQFFFQYVEAMSIPVPQLPEAVALIVNPPIAVVVSFNLLGLVLGFAYALRLLWRAHYVTLRRRQWWLFVKNVAVDARALWALSAFLVLFYSLFDFGGVFYRAHFRNLLSALLLAIAGVHIAEAVGLKWLKRWSILSSATCIVSALVAWFFLTPQLAQGYESYYVSLQRDWPTFNNRVRALANRCGITKDDEHVVVDVATYNAMREHPRTLDFLYVWYDEYLKGTLDPDRTPQEWLNLYKRFSTSGYVVRCQTLQFAKLPIQYRDADICCLGF
;
A
#
# COMPACT_ATOMS: atom_id res chain seq x y z
N MET A 1 22.17 24.35 4.13
CA MET A 1 21.66 23.13 3.46
C MET A 1 20.60 23.52 2.45
N ASN A 2 20.64 22.98 1.24
CA ASN A 2 19.69 23.35 0.18
C ASN A 2 18.55 22.30 0.11
N TRP A 3 17.53 22.51 0.95
CA TRP A 3 16.37 21.61 1.13
C TRP A 3 15.54 21.39 -0.14
N GLY A 4 15.67 22.27 -1.14
CA GLY A 4 14.95 22.16 -2.41
C GLY A 4 15.21 20.83 -3.13
N TRP A 5 16.42 20.29 -3.06
CA TRP A 5 16.75 19.01 -3.70
C TRP A 5 16.12 17.82 -2.99
N SER A 6 16.01 17.86 -1.67
CA SER A 6 15.36 16.80 -0.88
C SER A 6 13.86 16.79 -1.08
N LEU A 7 13.23 17.96 -1.18
CA LEU A 7 11.81 18.08 -1.57
C LEU A 7 11.59 17.53 -2.99
N ALA A 8 12.48 17.85 -3.93
CA ALA A 8 12.43 17.34 -5.29
C ALA A 8 12.62 15.80 -5.39
N ILE A 9 13.40 15.19 -4.49
CA ILE A 9 13.49 13.72 -4.37
C ILE A 9 12.18 13.14 -3.82
N LEU A 10 11.58 13.80 -2.83
CA LEU A 10 10.30 13.38 -2.23
C LEU A 10 9.15 13.35 -3.25
N CYS A 11 9.18 14.21 -4.27
CA CYS A 11 8.25 14.14 -5.41
C CYS A 11 8.25 12.76 -6.09
N GLY A 12 9.38 12.04 -6.05
CA GLY A 12 9.48 10.66 -6.53
C GLY A 12 8.56 9.67 -5.81
N GLY A 13 8.06 10.02 -4.61
CA GLY A 13 7.06 9.25 -3.87
C GLY A 13 5.63 9.38 -4.40
N PHE A 14 5.35 10.44 -5.17
CA PHE A 14 4.01 10.81 -5.64
C PHE A 14 3.81 10.59 -7.15
N ILE A 15 4.67 9.78 -7.77
CA ILE A 15 4.63 9.52 -9.22
C ILE A 15 3.62 8.46 -9.61
N GLY A 16 3.20 8.54 -10.88
CA GLY A 16 2.35 7.55 -11.49
C GLY A 16 0.98 7.41 -10.82
N LEU A 17 0.32 6.31 -11.16
CA LEU A 17 -1.07 6.09 -10.80
C LEU A 17 -1.28 5.94 -9.28
N SER A 18 -0.41 5.19 -8.62
CA SER A 18 -0.47 5.01 -7.17
C SER A 18 -0.12 6.30 -6.43
N GLY A 19 0.83 7.11 -6.92
CA GLY A 19 1.20 8.39 -6.35
C GLY A 19 0.12 9.47 -6.44
N ALA A 20 -0.54 9.57 -7.60
CA ALA A 20 -1.59 10.55 -7.84
C ALA A 20 -2.97 10.14 -7.29
N GLY A 21 -3.28 8.84 -7.24
CA GLY A 21 -4.61 8.32 -6.89
C GLY A 21 -4.83 7.96 -5.42
N LEU A 22 -3.78 7.64 -4.65
CA LEU A 22 -3.94 7.18 -3.25
C LEU A 22 -4.09 8.29 -2.23
N VAL A 23 -3.58 9.49 -2.49
CA VAL A 23 -3.66 10.60 -1.52
C VAL A 23 -5.12 11.01 -1.25
N LEU A 24 -6.05 10.70 -2.17
CA LEU A 24 -7.44 11.17 -2.13
C LEU A 24 -8.47 10.08 -1.86
N SER A 25 -8.12 8.80 -1.94
CA SER A 25 -9.12 7.72 -1.98
C SER A 25 -9.29 6.95 -0.67
N ARG A 26 -8.35 7.04 0.29
CA ARG A 26 -8.45 6.33 1.57
C ARG A 26 -7.76 7.08 2.72
N TRP A 27 -8.08 6.72 3.96
CA TRP A 27 -7.58 7.36 5.19
C TRP A 27 -6.07 7.22 5.43
N GLU A 28 -5.41 6.42 4.59
CA GLU A 28 -3.98 6.24 4.40
C GLU A 28 -3.18 7.56 4.32
N TYR A 29 -3.78 8.69 3.93
CA TYR A 29 -3.13 10.01 3.99
C TYR A 29 -2.66 10.40 5.40
N LEU A 30 -3.27 9.85 6.46
CA LEU A 30 -2.84 10.07 7.84
C LEU A 30 -1.50 9.40 8.16
N VAL A 31 -1.18 8.27 7.50
CA VAL A 31 0.15 7.67 7.58
C VAL A 31 1.17 8.57 6.89
N THR A 32 0.80 9.20 5.76
CA THR A 32 1.61 10.22 5.10
C THR A 32 1.86 11.43 6.01
N LEU A 33 0.86 11.86 6.79
CA LEU A 33 1.02 12.92 7.79
C LEU A 33 2.05 12.53 8.86
N GLN A 34 2.01 11.29 9.38
CA GLN A 34 3.03 10.79 10.32
C GLN A 34 4.43 10.81 9.71
N ILE A 35 4.56 10.39 8.45
CA ILE A 35 5.81 10.45 7.67
C ILE A 35 6.32 11.89 7.55
N THR A 36 5.44 12.84 7.20
CA THR A 36 5.78 14.27 7.12
C THR A 36 6.25 14.79 8.48
N MET A 37 5.59 14.40 9.57
CA MET A 37 6.00 14.81 10.91
C MET A 37 7.34 14.21 11.35
N CYS A 38 7.68 13.00 10.91
CA CYS A 38 9.03 12.45 11.09
C CYS A 38 10.09 13.34 10.42
N LEU A 39 9.84 13.82 9.20
CA LEU A 39 10.74 14.77 8.54
C LEU A 39 10.83 16.09 9.29
N VAL A 40 9.71 16.71 9.63
CA VAL A 40 9.69 17.99 10.35
C VAL A 40 10.44 17.89 11.67
N THR A 41 10.17 16.83 12.43
CA THR A 41 10.85 16.52 13.69
C THR A 41 12.34 16.37 13.48
N TRP A 42 12.75 15.62 12.45
CA TRP A 42 14.15 15.48 12.09
C TRP A 42 14.82 16.81 11.70
N MET A 43 14.16 17.61 10.86
CA MET A 43 14.67 18.89 10.39
C MET A 43 14.89 19.85 11.56
N VAL A 44 13.91 19.96 12.45
CA VAL A 44 14.01 20.80 13.64
C VAL A 44 15.10 20.28 14.56
N ALA A 45 15.14 18.97 14.84
CA ALA A 45 16.17 18.35 15.66
C ALA A 45 17.60 18.52 15.10
N SER A 46 17.74 18.74 13.78
CA SER A 46 19.03 18.96 13.13
C SER A 46 19.56 20.40 13.27
N GLN A 47 18.70 21.37 13.62
CA GLN A 47 19.06 22.78 13.78
C GLN A 47 19.42 23.05 15.24
N GLU A 48 20.71 23.00 15.62
CA GLU A 48 21.10 23.40 16.98
C GLU A 48 21.40 24.90 17.11
N PRO A 49 21.00 25.53 18.23
CA PRO A 49 20.13 25.03 19.30
C PRO A 49 18.62 25.18 18.99
N VAL A 50 17.80 24.20 19.38
CA VAL A 50 16.32 24.29 19.29
C VAL A 50 15.76 24.80 20.63
N PRO A 51 14.93 25.85 20.65
CA PRO A 51 14.29 26.31 21.88
C PRO A 51 13.23 25.31 22.39
N LEU A 52 13.05 25.22 23.71
CA LEU A 52 12.15 24.25 24.35
C LEU A 52 10.71 24.31 23.81
N TRP A 53 10.17 25.50 23.58
CA TRP A 53 8.83 25.67 23.02
C TRP A 53 8.70 25.07 21.62
N GLY A 54 9.75 25.18 20.80
CA GLY A 54 9.81 24.58 19.46
C GLY A 54 9.84 23.05 19.54
N THR A 55 10.66 22.52 20.45
CA THR A 55 10.71 21.07 20.76
C THR A 55 9.35 20.53 21.18
N VAL A 56 8.68 21.19 22.14
CA VAL A 56 7.37 20.76 22.65
C VAL A 56 6.29 20.83 21.56
N SER A 57 6.27 21.92 20.78
CA SER A 57 5.27 22.11 19.72
C SER A 57 5.39 21.03 18.64
N VAL A 58 6.60 20.78 18.15
CA VAL A 58 6.87 19.76 17.13
C VAL A 58 6.56 18.35 17.65
N LEU A 59 6.95 18.06 18.90
CA LEU A 59 6.64 16.80 19.55
C LEU A 59 5.12 16.58 19.68
N ALA A 60 4.36 17.59 20.10
CA ALA A 60 2.91 17.48 20.27
C ALA A 60 2.21 17.16 18.94
N VAL A 61 2.56 17.88 17.87
CA VAL A 61 2.00 17.64 16.53
C VAL A 61 2.42 16.26 16.00
N HIS A 62 3.66 15.83 16.27
CA HIS A 62 4.12 14.52 15.85
C HIS A 62 3.39 13.39 16.59
N LEU A 63 3.22 13.50 17.91
CA LEU A 63 2.44 12.53 18.69
C LEU A 63 0.98 12.46 18.21
N PHE A 64 0.38 13.61 17.88
CA PHE A 64 -0.97 13.65 17.30
C PHE A 64 -1.05 12.93 15.94
N ALA A 65 -0.08 13.16 15.05
CA ALA A 65 -0.02 12.46 13.77
C ALA A 65 0.18 10.94 13.93
N ILE A 66 0.98 10.52 14.91
CA ILE A 66 1.15 9.10 15.26
C ILE A 66 -0.18 8.49 15.73
N LEU A 67 -0.89 9.16 16.64
CA LEU A 67 -2.18 8.71 17.14
C LEU A 67 -3.21 8.54 16.02
N LEU A 68 -3.35 9.54 15.15
CA LEU A 68 -4.25 9.47 14.00
C LEU A 68 -3.89 8.33 13.05
N SER A 69 -2.60 8.18 12.74
CA SER A 69 -2.11 7.12 11.85
C SER A 69 -2.39 5.72 12.40
N LEU A 70 -2.06 5.48 13.68
CA LEU A 70 -2.27 4.19 14.35
C LEU A 70 -3.75 3.85 14.58
N PHE A 71 -4.59 4.88 14.79
CA PHE A 71 -6.03 4.72 14.93
C PHE A 71 -6.67 4.27 13.61
N VAL A 72 -6.19 4.79 12.49
CA VAL A 72 -6.80 4.57 11.19
C VAL A 72 -6.32 3.29 10.50
N HIS A 73 -5.03 2.96 10.60
CA HIS A 73 -4.49 1.80 9.88
C HIS A 73 -3.29 1.18 10.60
N PRO A 74 -3.17 -0.17 10.69
CA PRO A 74 -1.99 -0.83 11.27
C PRO A 74 -0.68 -0.54 10.51
N GLN A 75 -0.73 0.05 9.32
CA GLN A 75 0.46 0.45 8.57
C GLN A 75 1.22 1.60 9.23
N GLY A 76 0.57 2.39 10.10
CA GLY A 76 1.26 3.38 10.93
C GLY A 76 2.38 2.77 11.78
N LEU A 77 2.28 1.48 12.13
CA LEU A 77 3.33 0.73 12.85
C LEU A 77 4.63 0.62 12.06
N LEU A 78 4.57 0.64 10.72
CA LEU A 78 5.77 0.63 9.86
C LEU A 78 6.59 1.91 10.02
N VAL A 79 5.94 3.02 10.39
CA VAL A 79 6.55 4.34 10.58
C VAL A 79 6.97 4.58 12.04
N MET A 80 6.50 3.75 12.98
CA MET A 80 6.80 3.88 14.41
C MET A 80 8.30 3.87 14.75
N PRO A 81 9.14 3.02 14.14
CA PRO A 81 10.56 3.08 14.41
C PRO A 81 11.16 4.43 14.00
N LEU A 82 10.81 4.97 12.83
CA LEU A 82 11.26 6.29 12.41
C LEU A 82 10.74 7.38 13.37
N SER A 83 9.50 7.25 13.83
CA SER A 83 8.88 8.18 14.80
C SER A 83 9.62 8.15 16.14
N PHE A 84 9.97 6.96 16.63
CA PHE A 84 10.76 6.78 17.85
C PHE A 84 12.13 7.46 17.72
N LEU A 85 12.83 7.18 16.63
CA LEU A 85 14.17 7.69 16.38
C LEU A 85 14.20 9.22 16.27
N THR A 86 13.26 9.79 15.52
CA THR A 86 13.18 11.25 15.33
C THR A 86 12.76 11.98 16.60
N CYS A 87 11.80 11.44 17.37
CA CYS A 87 11.42 11.99 18.67
C CYS A 87 12.55 11.91 19.70
N VAL A 88 13.25 10.78 19.79
CA VAL A 88 14.42 10.65 20.70
C VAL A 88 15.54 11.59 20.28
N TYR A 89 15.79 11.74 18.98
CA TYR A 89 16.80 12.66 18.45
C TYR A 89 16.46 14.13 18.72
N LEU A 90 15.18 14.51 18.61
CA LEU A 90 14.67 15.83 19.01
C LEU A 90 14.86 16.08 20.51
N LEU A 91 14.68 15.04 21.33
CA LEU A 91 14.77 15.09 22.78
C LEU A 91 16.17 14.76 23.33
N ARG A 92 17.22 14.78 22.50
CA ARG A 92 18.58 14.39 22.91
C ARG A 92 19.13 15.19 24.11
N SER A 93 18.67 16.44 24.27
CA SER A 93 19.02 17.32 25.39
C SER A 93 18.19 17.07 26.66
N HIS A 94 17.09 16.32 26.57
CA HIS A 94 16.12 16.10 27.64
C HIS A 94 15.87 14.60 27.87
N ARG A 95 16.87 13.91 28.46
CA ARG A 95 16.90 12.43 28.57
C ARG A 95 15.65 11.81 29.21
N TRP A 96 15.12 12.39 30.28
CA TRP A 96 13.92 11.86 30.94
C TRP A 96 12.67 11.98 30.08
N LEU A 97 12.53 13.10 29.36
CA LEU A 97 11.44 13.29 28.42
C LEU A 97 11.56 12.32 27.23
N ALA A 98 12.78 12.07 26.75
CA ALA A 98 13.05 11.07 25.70
C ALA A 98 12.64 9.65 26.14
N VAL A 99 12.95 9.27 27.40
CA VAL A 99 12.54 7.97 27.95
C VAL A 99 11.02 7.88 28.08
N GLY A 100 10.37 8.92 28.63
CA GLY A 100 8.91 8.95 28.78
C GLY A 100 8.18 8.86 27.45
N VAL A 101 8.60 9.65 26.45
CA VAL A 101 8.06 9.60 25.09
C VAL A 101 8.35 8.25 24.44
N GLY A 102 9.56 7.71 24.59
CA GLY A 102 9.89 6.38 24.08
C GLY A 102 8.98 5.29 24.65
N GLY A 103 8.71 5.31 25.96
CA GLY A 103 7.77 4.41 26.63
C GLY A 103 6.34 4.57 26.10
N LEU A 104 5.87 5.81 25.92
CA LEU A 104 4.56 6.10 25.33
C LEU A 104 4.44 5.52 23.91
N LEU A 105 5.44 5.71 23.05
CA LEU A 105 5.43 5.18 21.68
C LEU A 105 5.38 3.66 21.63
N VAL A 106 6.05 2.98 22.57
CA VAL A 106 5.95 1.51 22.71
C VAL A 106 4.53 1.11 23.11
N LEU A 107 3.94 1.78 24.11
CA LEU A 107 2.56 1.51 24.53
C LEU A 107 1.55 1.74 23.40
N LEU A 108 1.69 2.83 22.64
CA LEU A 108 0.85 3.11 21.48
C LEU A 108 0.99 2.04 20.40
N SER A 109 2.21 1.54 20.16
CA SER A 109 2.46 0.46 19.20
C SER A 109 1.75 -0.83 19.62
N VAL A 110 1.86 -1.21 20.89
CA VAL A 110 1.19 -2.40 21.44
C VAL A 110 -0.33 -2.25 21.37
N GLN A 111 -0.87 -1.10 21.77
CA GLN A 111 -2.31 -0.84 21.74
C GLN A 111 -2.85 -0.89 20.30
N SER A 112 -2.12 -0.34 19.35
CA SER A 112 -2.48 -0.38 17.92
C SER A 112 -2.51 -1.81 17.37
N LEU A 113 -1.60 -2.69 17.81
CA LEU A 113 -1.62 -4.11 17.42
C LEU A 113 -2.87 -4.82 17.94
N VAL A 114 -3.33 -4.49 19.15
CA VAL A 114 -4.55 -5.08 19.72
C VAL A 114 -5.80 -4.53 19.03
N HIS A 115 -5.85 -3.22 18.77
CA HIS A 115 -7.01 -2.56 18.18
C HIS A 115 -7.28 -2.97 16.73
N ASN A 116 -6.22 -3.14 15.93
CA ASN A 116 -6.33 -3.44 14.50
C ASN A 116 -6.38 -4.95 14.17
N GLN A 117 -6.60 -5.81 15.17
CA GLN A 117 -6.86 -7.23 14.90
C GLN A 117 -8.24 -7.38 14.27
N PHE A 118 -8.30 -7.99 13.09
CA PHE A 118 -9.56 -8.47 12.55
C PHE A 118 -10.08 -9.56 13.49
N ARG A 119 -11.22 -9.30 14.16
CA ARG A 119 -11.89 -10.27 15.02
C ARG A 119 -13.29 -10.47 14.51
N CYS A 120 -13.62 -11.69 14.14
CA CYS A 120 -14.96 -12.09 13.76
C CYS A 120 -15.38 -13.23 14.68
N PRO A 121 -15.76 -12.94 15.94
CA PRO A 121 -16.11 -13.98 16.91
C PRO A 121 -17.31 -14.83 16.46
N GLU A 122 -18.12 -14.31 15.54
CA GLU A 122 -19.26 -14.99 14.94
C GLU A 122 -18.86 -16.00 13.85
N ASP A 123 -17.66 -15.85 13.25
CA ASP A 123 -17.13 -16.74 12.22
C ASP A 123 -15.60 -16.92 12.35
N PRO A 124 -15.15 -17.88 13.18
CA PRO A 124 -13.73 -18.13 13.41
C PRO A 124 -13.01 -18.72 12.18
N GLU A 125 -13.75 -19.32 11.23
CA GLU A 125 -13.15 -19.81 9.99
C GLU A 125 -12.81 -18.65 9.07
N LEU A 126 -13.69 -17.66 8.95
CA LEU A 126 -13.42 -16.43 8.21
C LEU A 126 -12.24 -15.65 8.82
N GLU A 127 -12.16 -15.57 10.15
CA GLU A 127 -11.02 -14.96 10.84
C GLU A 127 -9.70 -15.68 10.49
N ALA A 128 -9.71 -17.02 10.51
CA ALA A 128 -8.54 -17.84 10.15
C ALA A 128 -8.17 -17.72 8.66
N VAL A 129 -9.16 -17.60 7.76
CA VAL A 129 -8.93 -17.38 6.33
C VAL A 129 -8.35 -16.00 6.11
N ILE A 130 -8.94 -14.93 6.67
CA ILE A 130 -8.44 -13.55 6.53
C ILE A 130 -7.01 -13.43 7.07
N ALA A 131 -6.72 -14.04 8.22
CA ALA A 131 -5.36 -14.11 8.77
C ALA A 131 -4.37 -14.79 7.82
N LYS A 132 -4.80 -15.84 7.09
CA LYS A 132 -3.98 -16.50 6.04
C LYS A 132 -3.89 -15.68 4.76
N THR A 133 -4.91 -14.90 4.41
CA THR A 133 -4.94 -14.11 3.16
C THR A 133 -3.96 -12.94 3.16
N HIS A 134 -3.66 -12.37 4.34
CA HIS A 134 -2.71 -11.29 4.53
C HIS A 134 -1.26 -11.77 4.39
N GLY A 135 -0.83 -12.18 3.19
CA GLY A 135 0.57 -12.44 2.85
C GLY A 135 0.85 -13.62 1.90
N VAL A 136 -0.16 -14.37 1.47
CA VAL A 136 0.06 -15.69 0.84
C VAL A 136 -0.09 -15.70 -0.69
N VAL A 137 -0.80 -14.74 -1.28
CA VAL A 137 -1.28 -14.87 -2.67
C VAL A 137 -0.18 -14.89 -3.72
N LEU A 138 0.82 -14.00 -3.62
CA LEU A 138 1.94 -14.04 -4.55
C LEU A 138 2.95 -15.16 -4.25
N THR A 139 2.93 -15.68 -3.02
CA THR A 139 3.94 -16.65 -2.55
C THR A 139 3.65 -18.04 -3.10
N ASN A 140 2.36 -18.40 -3.24
CA ASN A 140 1.92 -19.67 -3.80
C ASN A 140 1.94 -19.67 -5.34
N GLN A 141 1.59 -18.55 -5.98
CA GLN A 141 1.65 -18.36 -7.45
C GLN A 141 3.07 -18.49 -8.03
N LEU A 142 4.07 -18.31 -7.17
CA LEU A 142 5.49 -18.36 -7.52
C LEU A 142 6.17 -19.66 -7.05
N ALA A 143 5.39 -20.65 -6.58
CA ALA A 143 5.91 -21.96 -6.23
C ALA A 143 6.47 -22.65 -7.50
N GLY A 144 7.73 -23.09 -7.45
CA GLY A 144 8.44 -23.69 -8.60
C GLY A 144 9.46 -22.78 -9.29
N TYR A 145 9.39 -21.46 -9.08
CA TYR A 145 10.38 -20.51 -9.61
C TYR A 145 11.64 -20.44 -8.72
N SER A 146 12.79 -20.22 -9.35
CA SER A 146 14.03 -19.89 -8.64
C SER A 146 13.88 -18.58 -7.85
N LEU A 147 14.72 -18.37 -6.83
CA LEU A 147 14.67 -17.13 -6.04
C LEU A 147 14.78 -15.87 -6.91
N ILE A 148 15.62 -15.92 -7.95
CA ILE A 148 15.87 -14.79 -8.85
C ILE A 148 14.62 -14.50 -9.67
N GLU A 149 14.01 -15.50 -10.29
CA GLU A 149 12.77 -15.34 -11.06
C GLU A 149 11.64 -14.78 -10.19
N ARG A 150 11.50 -15.28 -8.96
CA ARG A 150 10.52 -14.75 -8.00
C ARG A 150 10.73 -13.27 -7.71
N MET A 151 11.98 -12.86 -7.54
CA MET A 151 12.32 -11.45 -7.28
C MET A 151 12.08 -10.57 -8.51
N VAL A 152 12.40 -11.06 -9.71
CA VAL A 152 12.12 -10.35 -10.97
C VAL A 152 10.62 -10.19 -11.18
N HIS A 153 9.84 -11.26 -11.04
CA HIS A 153 8.38 -11.19 -11.15
C HIS A 153 7.78 -10.20 -10.13
N ARG A 154 8.22 -10.27 -8.88
CA ARG A 154 7.77 -9.33 -7.83
C ARG A 154 8.17 -7.88 -8.14
N ALA A 155 9.37 -7.64 -8.69
CA ALA A 155 9.82 -6.31 -9.09
C ALA A 155 8.97 -5.74 -10.23
N VAL A 156 8.71 -6.54 -11.27
CA VAL A 156 7.83 -6.16 -12.39
C VAL A 156 6.41 -5.87 -11.89
N HIS A 157 5.88 -6.71 -10.99
CA HIS A 157 4.58 -6.47 -10.39
C HIS A 157 4.53 -5.18 -9.57
N PHE A 158 5.60 -4.88 -8.82
CA PHE A 158 5.74 -3.64 -8.05
C PHE A 158 5.72 -2.41 -8.97
N GLU A 159 6.52 -2.39 -10.03
CA GLU A 159 6.58 -1.28 -10.99
C GLU A 159 5.24 -1.05 -11.70
N ARG A 160 4.59 -2.14 -12.13
CA ARG A 160 3.28 -2.08 -12.80
C ARG A 160 2.18 -1.44 -11.96
N GLN A 161 2.31 -1.40 -10.62
CA GLN A 161 1.37 -0.67 -9.76
C GLN A 161 1.40 0.85 -9.99
N PHE A 162 2.49 1.39 -10.55
CA PHE A 162 2.63 2.84 -10.76
C PHE A 162 2.27 3.26 -12.18
N PHE A 163 2.14 2.32 -13.11
CA PHE A 163 1.91 2.61 -14.51
C PHE A 163 0.48 3.09 -14.75
N PHE A 164 0.35 4.05 -15.65
CA PHE A 164 -0.91 4.37 -16.28
C PHE A 164 -1.31 3.20 -17.18
N GLN A 165 -2.47 2.63 -16.90
CA GLN A 165 -2.98 1.44 -17.55
C GLN A 165 -3.64 1.86 -18.87
N TYR A 166 -3.32 1.18 -19.98
CA TYR A 166 -4.04 1.28 -21.25
C TYR A 166 -4.95 0.07 -21.48
N VAL A 167 -4.84 -0.97 -20.65
CA VAL A 167 -5.76 -2.10 -20.53
C VAL A 167 -6.14 -2.22 -19.06
N GLU A 168 -7.42 -2.43 -18.75
CA GLU A 168 -7.88 -2.57 -17.37
C GLU A 168 -7.23 -3.79 -16.69
N ALA A 169 -6.46 -3.56 -15.63
CA ALA A 169 -5.91 -4.62 -14.80
C ALA A 169 -6.87 -4.93 -13.64
N MET A 170 -7.12 -6.21 -13.38
CA MET A 170 -8.02 -6.69 -12.32
C MET A 170 -7.73 -6.10 -10.93
N SER A 171 -6.51 -5.62 -10.67
CA SER A 171 -6.10 -5.10 -9.37
C SER A 171 -6.15 -3.58 -9.22
N ILE A 172 -6.41 -2.82 -10.29
CA ILE A 172 -6.34 -1.36 -10.27
C ILE A 172 -7.55 -0.75 -11.01
N PRO A 173 -8.59 -0.30 -10.28
CA PRO A 173 -9.83 0.23 -10.86
C PRO A 173 -9.66 1.67 -11.33
N VAL A 174 -8.88 1.89 -12.38
CA VAL A 174 -8.51 3.24 -12.84
C VAL A 174 -8.85 3.40 -14.33
N PRO A 175 -9.37 4.58 -14.73
CA PRO A 175 -9.66 4.86 -16.12
C PRO A 175 -8.46 4.62 -17.04
N GLN A 176 -8.74 4.04 -18.21
CA GLN A 176 -7.71 3.74 -19.19
C GLN A 176 -7.18 5.03 -19.84
N LEU A 177 -5.91 5.01 -20.21
CA LEU A 177 -5.30 6.06 -21.02
C LEU A 177 -5.05 5.58 -22.46
N PRO A 178 -4.98 6.52 -23.43
CA PRO A 178 -4.50 6.20 -24.77
C PRO A 178 -3.13 5.52 -24.70
N GLU A 179 -2.96 4.44 -25.46
CA GLU A 179 -1.74 3.62 -25.46
C GLU A 179 -0.47 4.47 -25.67
N ALA A 180 -0.50 5.39 -26.64
CA ALA A 180 0.62 6.28 -26.92
C ALA A 180 1.03 7.14 -25.69
N VAL A 181 0.07 7.61 -24.90
CA VAL A 181 0.35 8.38 -23.67
C VAL A 181 0.96 7.48 -22.61
N ALA A 182 0.39 6.29 -22.41
CA ALA A 182 0.90 5.31 -21.44
C ALA A 182 2.33 4.87 -21.79
N LEU A 183 2.64 4.59 -23.06
CA LEU A 183 3.96 4.19 -23.53
C LEU A 183 5.04 5.27 -23.33
N ILE A 184 4.68 6.55 -23.37
CA ILE A 184 5.61 7.66 -23.14
C ILE A 184 5.83 7.90 -21.64
N VAL A 185 4.78 7.80 -20.83
CA VAL A 185 4.80 8.21 -19.41
C VAL A 185 5.27 7.10 -18.49
N ASN A 186 5.03 5.83 -18.83
CA ASN A 186 5.38 4.69 -17.97
C ASN A 186 6.90 4.42 -17.87
N PRO A 187 7.73 4.53 -18.93
CA PRO A 187 9.17 4.31 -18.80
C PRO A 187 9.88 5.21 -17.77
N PRO A 188 9.67 6.56 -17.75
CA PRO A 188 10.28 7.39 -16.70
C PRO A 188 9.71 7.09 -15.31
N ILE A 189 8.46 6.67 -15.19
CA ILE A 189 7.90 6.17 -13.91
C ILE A 189 8.65 4.93 -13.44
N ALA A 190 8.83 3.93 -14.32
CA ALA A 190 9.55 2.71 -14.01
C ALA A 190 10.94 3.04 -13.48
N VAL A 191 11.69 3.86 -14.22
CA VAL A 191 13.02 4.34 -13.80
C VAL A 191 12.95 4.97 -12.41
N VAL A 192 12.05 5.90 -12.15
CA VAL A 192 11.94 6.55 -10.83
C VAL A 192 11.64 5.57 -9.69
N VAL A 193 10.69 4.67 -9.89
CA VAL A 193 10.32 3.68 -8.88
C VAL A 193 11.47 2.70 -8.60
N SER A 194 12.09 2.12 -9.63
CA SER A 194 13.17 1.13 -9.46
C SER A 194 14.40 1.75 -8.81
N PHE A 195 14.76 2.98 -9.20
CA PHE A 195 15.91 3.68 -8.62
C PHE A 195 15.65 4.18 -7.21
N ASN A 196 14.42 4.52 -6.81
CA ASN A 196 14.14 4.84 -5.41
C ASN A 196 14.44 3.63 -4.51
N LEU A 197 14.03 2.44 -4.95
CA LEU A 197 14.32 1.21 -4.22
C LEU A 197 15.82 0.85 -4.27
N LEU A 198 16.43 0.86 -5.45
CA LEU A 198 17.86 0.56 -5.59
C LEU A 198 18.72 1.56 -4.81
N GLY A 199 18.36 2.85 -4.87
CA GLY A 199 18.99 3.91 -4.11
C GLY A 199 18.88 3.68 -2.61
N LEU A 200 17.74 3.19 -2.12
CA LEU A 200 17.57 2.82 -0.72
C LEU A 200 18.52 1.68 -0.32
N VAL A 201 18.62 0.63 -1.15
CA VAL A 201 19.54 -0.51 -0.92
C VAL A 201 21.00 -0.05 -0.89
N LEU A 202 21.42 0.71 -1.90
CA LEU A 202 22.79 1.22 -2.02
C LEU A 202 23.11 2.21 -0.89
N GLY A 203 22.17 3.10 -0.56
CA GLY A 203 22.28 4.03 0.55
C GLY A 203 22.42 3.30 1.89
N PHE A 204 21.65 2.24 2.11
CA PHE A 204 21.73 1.38 3.30
C PHE A 204 23.12 0.76 3.45
N ALA A 205 23.62 0.10 2.40
CA ALA A 205 24.96 -0.48 2.40
C ALA A 205 26.05 0.58 2.65
N TYR A 206 25.91 1.76 2.04
CA TYR A 206 26.84 2.86 2.23
C TYR A 206 26.79 3.44 3.65
N ALA A 207 25.61 3.65 4.23
CA ALA A 207 25.44 4.10 5.60
C ALA A 207 26.05 3.11 6.61
N LEU A 208 25.86 1.79 6.40
CA LEU A 208 26.50 0.77 7.22
C LEU A 208 28.03 0.84 7.13
N ARG A 209 28.59 1.04 5.93
CA ARG A 209 30.04 1.22 5.76
C ARG A 209 30.56 2.46 6.51
N LEU A 210 29.82 3.56 6.49
CA LEU A 210 30.18 4.78 7.23
C LEU A 210 30.11 4.58 8.74
N LEU A 211 29.04 3.92 9.22
CA LEU A 211 28.88 3.60 10.65
C LEU A 211 29.97 2.67 11.15
N TRP A 212 30.28 1.64 10.36
CA TRP A 212 31.40 0.74 10.63
C TRP A 212 32.68 1.55 10.79
N ARG A 213 33.05 2.37 9.80
CA ARG A 213 34.27 3.20 9.87
C ARG A 213 34.30 4.16 11.06
N ALA A 214 33.18 4.81 11.36
CA ALA A 214 33.08 5.81 12.42
C ALA A 214 33.22 5.19 13.82
N HIS A 215 32.67 3.99 14.03
CA HIS A 215 32.55 3.40 15.36
C HIS A 215 33.39 2.12 15.55
N TYR A 216 34.14 1.69 14.53
CA TYR A 216 34.99 0.49 14.56
C TYR A 216 36.00 0.51 15.71
N VAL A 217 36.62 1.66 15.97
CA VAL A 217 37.64 1.80 17.03
C VAL A 217 37.00 1.61 18.41
N THR A 218 35.82 2.18 18.65
CA THR A 218 35.08 2.04 19.92
C THR A 218 34.65 0.59 20.14
N LEU A 219 34.23 -0.09 19.06
CA LEU A 219 33.88 -1.52 19.08
C LEU A 219 35.10 -2.38 19.40
N ARG A 220 36.24 -2.11 18.75
CA ARG A 220 37.52 -2.81 18.96
C ARG A 220 38.05 -2.64 20.38
N ARG A 221 37.80 -1.49 21.01
CA ARG A 221 38.16 -1.20 22.41
C ARG A 221 37.20 -1.80 23.44
N ARG A 222 36.22 -2.62 23.02
CA ARG A 222 35.18 -3.24 23.87
C ARG A 222 34.38 -2.25 24.73
N GLN A 223 34.31 -0.98 24.32
CA GLN A 223 33.56 0.07 25.01
C GLN A 223 32.09 0.08 24.57
N TRP A 224 31.39 -1.05 24.78
CA TRP A 224 30.04 -1.28 24.27
C TRP A 224 29.03 -0.20 24.69
N TRP A 225 29.09 0.28 25.93
CA TRP A 225 28.19 1.34 26.42
C TRP A 225 28.37 2.67 25.69
N LEU A 226 29.61 3.07 25.42
CA LEU A 226 29.91 4.30 24.68
C LEU A 226 29.54 4.16 23.20
N PHE A 227 29.74 2.97 22.62
CA PHE A 227 29.29 2.65 21.28
C PHE A 227 27.76 2.81 21.15
N VAL A 228 26.98 2.15 22.01
CA VAL A 228 25.52 2.22 21.98
C VAL A 228 25.03 3.66 22.12
N LYS A 229 25.60 4.42 23.08
CA LYS A 229 25.25 5.82 23.28
C LYS A 229 25.53 6.68 22.05
N ASN A 230 26.70 6.50 21.41
CA ASN A 230 27.09 7.31 20.26
C ASN A 230 26.30 6.93 18.99
N VAL A 231 26.00 5.65 18.80
CA VAL A 231 25.20 5.15 17.68
C VAL A 231 23.74 5.57 17.81
N ALA A 232 23.18 5.56 19.02
CA ALA A 232 21.78 5.93 19.27
C ALA A 232 21.45 7.39 18.90
N VAL A 233 22.45 8.25 18.82
CA VAL A 233 22.30 9.66 18.42
C VAL A 233 22.96 9.98 17.08
N ASP A 234 23.55 8.98 16.40
CA ASP A 234 24.17 9.16 15.08
C ASP A 234 23.09 9.16 14.01
N ALA A 235 22.95 10.29 13.32
CA ALA A 235 21.96 10.46 12.26
C ALA A 235 22.02 9.36 11.18
N ARG A 236 23.23 8.85 10.88
CA ARG A 236 23.44 7.78 9.90
C ARG A 236 22.90 6.44 10.39
N ALA A 237 22.98 6.18 11.70
CA ALA A 237 22.46 4.97 12.33
C ALA A 237 20.94 4.98 12.34
N LEU A 238 20.34 6.12 12.67
CA LEU A 238 18.90 6.31 12.64
C LEU A 238 18.34 6.10 11.23
N TRP A 239 19.02 6.66 10.23
CA TRP A 239 18.68 6.46 8.83
C TRP A 239 18.84 5.01 8.39
N ALA A 240 19.97 4.36 8.70
CA ALA A 240 20.24 2.97 8.31
C ALA A 240 19.23 2.01 8.93
N LEU A 241 18.86 2.20 10.21
CA LEU A 241 17.82 1.41 10.86
C LEU A 241 16.46 1.57 10.17
N SER A 242 16.10 2.80 9.79
CA SER A 242 14.86 3.08 9.08
C SER A 242 14.84 2.44 7.68
N ALA A 243 15.96 2.52 6.95
CA ALA A 243 16.12 1.86 5.65
C ALA A 243 16.04 0.34 5.78
N PHE A 244 16.66 -0.25 6.81
CA PHE A 244 16.55 -1.68 7.09
C PHE A 244 15.10 -2.12 7.28
N LEU A 245 14.30 -1.37 8.03
CA LEU A 245 12.90 -1.71 8.29
C LEU A 245 12.04 -1.66 7.03
N VAL A 246 12.23 -0.65 6.18
CA VAL A 246 11.55 -0.56 4.88
C VAL A 246 11.96 -1.71 3.97
N LEU A 247 13.25 -2.06 3.92
CA LEU A 247 13.76 -3.19 3.13
C LEU A 247 13.26 -4.53 3.69
N PHE A 248 13.25 -4.70 5.01
CA PHE A 248 12.72 -5.90 5.67
C PHE A 248 11.24 -6.07 5.37
N TYR A 249 10.43 -5.02 5.51
CA TYR A 249 9.03 -5.01 5.08
C TYR A 249 8.88 -5.38 3.60
N SER A 250 9.81 -4.92 2.76
CA SER A 250 9.81 -5.23 1.33
C SER A 250 10.05 -6.70 1.03
N LEU A 251 10.77 -7.46 1.88
CA LEU A 251 11.00 -8.90 1.66
C LEU A 251 9.73 -9.73 1.78
N PHE A 252 8.83 -9.34 2.70
CA PHE A 252 7.59 -10.09 2.96
C PHE A 252 6.46 -9.76 1.99
N ASP A 253 6.46 -8.57 1.40
CA ASP A 253 5.31 -8.07 0.64
C ASP A 253 5.70 -7.42 -0.72
N PHE A 254 6.78 -7.89 -1.35
CA PHE A 254 7.43 -7.16 -2.45
C PHE A 254 6.50 -6.88 -3.65
N GLY A 255 5.58 -7.80 -3.98
CA GLY A 255 4.56 -7.63 -5.02
C GLY A 255 3.13 -7.53 -4.47
N GLY A 256 2.97 -7.03 -3.24
CA GLY A 256 1.68 -6.84 -2.59
C GLY A 256 0.74 -5.86 -3.29
N VAL A 257 -0.43 -5.67 -2.69
CA VAL A 257 -1.51 -4.83 -3.24
C VAL A 257 -1.05 -3.38 -3.50
N PHE A 258 -1.58 -2.78 -4.57
CA PHE A 258 -1.34 -1.42 -5.07
C PHE A 258 -1.00 -0.35 -4.00
N TYR A 259 -1.79 -0.24 -2.94
CA TYR A 259 -1.58 0.77 -1.88
C TYR A 259 -0.29 0.55 -1.07
N ARG A 260 0.10 -0.70 -0.86
CA ARG A 260 1.34 -1.06 -0.14
C ARG A 260 2.57 -0.74 -0.96
N ALA A 261 2.48 -0.88 -2.28
CA ALA A 261 3.54 -0.48 -3.21
C ALA A 261 3.79 1.03 -3.14
N HIS A 262 2.73 1.85 -3.15
CA HIS A 262 2.83 3.31 -2.97
C HIS A 262 3.56 3.68 -1.69
N PHE A 263 3.12 3.15 -0.53
CA PHE A 263 3.74 3.44 0.76
C PHE A 263 5.22 3.08 0.78
N ARG A 264 5.61 1.95 0.20
CA ARG A 264 7.02 1.56 0.10
C ARG A 264 7.82 2.56 -0.73
N ASN A 265 7.31 2.97 -1.88
CA ASN A 265 7.99 3.95 -2.73
C ASN A 265 8.09 5.30 -2.03
N LEU A 266 7.02 5.76 -1.37
CA LEU A 266 7.01 6.98 -0.58
C LEU A 266 8.05 6.96 0.54
N LEU A 267 8.09 5.88 1.33
CA LEU A 267 9.10 5.69 2.39
C LEU A 267 10.53 5.61 1.82
N SER A 268 10.71 5.00 0.66
CA SER A 268 12.02 4.94 -0.01
C SER A 268 12.49 6.33 -0.47
N ALA A 269 11.61 7.08 -1.14
CA ALA A 269 11.87 8.46 -1.57
C ALA A 269 12.14 9.39 -0.39
N LEU A 270 11.40 9.24 0.71
CA LEU A 270 11.60 9.94 1.97
C LEU A 270 13.00 9.73 2.53
N LEU A 271 13.40 8.46 2.68
CA LEU A 271 14.70 8.13 3.21
C LEU A 271 15.80 8.64 2.28
N LEU A 272 15.65 8.53 0.96
CA LEU A 272 16.60 9.13 0.03
C LEU A 272 16.70 10.66 0.16
N ALA A 273 15.57 11.34 0.38
CA ALA A 273 15.55 12.77 0.63
C ALA A 273 16.34 13.15 1.90
N ILE A 274 16.20 12.38 2.99
CA ILE A 274 16.97 12.55 4.24
C ILE A 274 18.46 12.23 4.03
N ALA A 275 18.77 11.15 3.29
CA ALA A 275 20.14 10.74 2.99
C ALA A 275 20.90 11.82 2.23
N GLY A 276 20.23 12.50 1.30
CA GLY A 276 20.82 13.60 0.54
C GLY A 276 21.23 14.81 1.37
N VAL A 277 20.62 14.98 2.55
CA VAL A 277 20.92 16.09 3.45
C VAL A 277 22.08 15.77 4.39
N HIS A 278 22.15 14.54 4.90
CA HIS A 278 23.03 14.19 6.03
C HIS A 278 24.09 13.12 5.75
N ILE A 279 23.99 12.40 4.63
CA ILE A 279 24.82 11.21 4.37
C ILE A 279 25.62 11.36 3.06
N ALA A 280 25.06 12.04 2.07
CA ALA A 280 25.66 12.12 0.74
C ALA A 280 26.94 12.99 0.71
N GLU A 281 28.06 12.37 0.33
CA GLU A 281 29.29 13.08 -0.07
C GLU A 281 29.10 13.81 -1.43
N ALA A 282 30.06 14.64 -1.84
CA ALA A 282 29.96 15.48 -3.04
C ALA A 282 29.57 14.73 -4.33
N VAL A 283 30.06 13.49 -4.51
CA VAL A 283 29.71 12.64 -5.67
C VAL A 283 28.27 12.11 -5.56
N GLY A 284 27.87 11.64 -4.38
CA GLY A 284 26.50 11.22 -4.11
C GLY A 284 25.50 12.36 -4.27
N LEU A 285 25.89 13.58 -3.88
CA LEU A 285 25.07 14.77 -4.04
C LEU A 285 24.84 15.15 -5.51
N LYS A 286 25.84 14.97 -6.40
CA LYS A 286 25.66 15.17 -7.85
C LYS A 286 24.64 14.19 -8.42
N TRP A 287 24.72 12.93 -8.00
CA TRP A 287 23.75 11.90 -8.37
C TRP A 287 22.35 12.24 -7.88
N LEU A 288 22.21 12.60 -6.60
CA LEU A 288 20.93 12.98 -6.01
C LEU A 288 20.32 14.23 -6.65
N LYS A 289 21.14 15.19 -7.10
CA LYS A 289 20.65 16.35 -7.87
C LYS A 289 20.08 15.93 -9.21
N ARG A 290 20.79 15.11 -10.00
CA ARG A 290 20.26 14.58 -11.27
C ARG A 290 18.98 13.78 -11.04
N TRP A 291 18.97 13.00 -9.96
CA TRP A 291 17.82 12.23 -9.53
C TRP A 291 16.61 13.11 -9.23
N SER A 292 16.81 14.15 -8.43
CA SER A 292 15.75 15.07 -8.02
C SER A 292 15.08 15.77 -9.20
N ILE A 293 15.83 16.08 -10.27
CA ILE A 293 15.30 16.68 -11.50
C ILE A 293 14.38 15.69 -12.20
N LEU A 294 14.84 14.43 -12.39
CA LEU A 294 14.04 13.39 -13.01
C LEU A 294 12.78 13.09 -12.19
N SER A 295 12.91 12.89 -10.87
CA SER A 295 11.78 12.64 -9.97
C SER A 295 10.74 13.76 -10.02
N SER A 296 11.17 15.02 -10.01
CA SER A 296 10.27 16.17 -10.09
C SER A 296 9.58 16.27 -11.44
N ALA A 297 10.33 16.13 -12.55
CA ALA A 297 9.78 16.16 -13.89
C ALA A 297 8.75 15.04 -14.09
N THR A 298 9.09 13.81 -13.70
CA THR A 298 8.18 12.66 -13.78
C THR A 298 6.95 12.84 -12.90
N CYS A 299 7.09 13.39 -11.70
CA CYS A 299 5.95 13.71 -10.81
C CYS A 299 5.00 14.74 -11.44
N ILE A 300 5.54 15.84 -11.96
CA ILE A 300 4.73 16.89 -12.60
C ILE A 300 4.02 16.32 -13.82
N VAL A 301 4.73 15.59 -14.70
CA VAL A 301 4.12 14.97 -15.88
C VAL A 301 3.03 13.95 -15.47
N SER A 302 3.29 13.11 -14.47
CA SER A 302 2.29 12.15 -13.96
C SER A 302 1.05 12.86 -13.43
N ALA A 303 1.22 13.94 -12.66
CA ALA A 303 0.12 14.71 -12.11
C ALA A 303 -0.70 15.40 -13.20
N LEU A 304 -0.04 15.97 -14.22
CA LEU A 304 -0.71 16.56 -15.38
C LEU A 304 -1.49 15.50 -16.16
N VAL A 305 -0.92 14.32 -16.37
CA VAL A 305 -1.60 13.19 -17.03
C VAL A 305 -2.83 12.77 -16.23
N ALA A 306 -2.73 12.63 -14.91
CA ALA A 306 -3.88 12.34 -14.05
C ALA A 306 -4.94 13.46 -14.10
N TRP A 307 -4.51 14.72 -14.11
CA TRP A 307 -5.40 15.87 -14.20
C TRP A 307 -6.17 15.93 -15.52
N PHE A 308 -5.50 15.74 -16.66
CA PHE A 308 -6.11 15.88 -17.97
C PHE A 308 -6.85 14.62 -18.46
N PHE A 309 -6.39 13.42 -18.09
CA PHE A 309 -6.96 12.18 -18.63
C PHE A 309 -7.82 11.43 -17.59
N LEU A 310 -7.42 11.39 -16.32
CA LEU A 310 -8.16 10.63 -15.30
C LEU A 310 -9.28 11.46 -14.67
N THR A 311 -9.00 12.71 -14.30
CA THR A 311 -9.97 13.56 -13.58
C THR A 311 -11.27 13.76 -14.36
N PRO A 312 -11.28 13.99 -15.69
CA PRO A 312 -12.52 14.11 -16.44
C PRO A 312 -13.31 12.79 -16.47
N GLN A 313 -12.63 11.66 -16.63
CA GLN A 313 -13.29 10.35 -16.60
C GLN A 313 -13.90 10.06 -15.23
N LEU A 314 -13.18 10.36 -14.15
CA LEU A 314 -13.69 10.25 -12.78
C LEU A 314 -14.87 11.19 -12.53
N ALA A 315 -14.80 12.44 -13.01
CA ALA A 315 -15.89 13.42 -12.91
C ALA A 315 -17.13 13.00 -13.72
N GLN A 316 -16.92 12.30 -14.85
CA GLN A 316 -17.98 11.69 -15.67
C GLN A 316 -18.51 10.37 -15.08
N GLY A 317 -18.06 9.99 -13.88
CA GLY A 317 -18.60 8.82 -13.19
C GLY A 317 -18.02 7.51 -13.66
N TYR A 318 -16.76 7.50 -14.08
CA TYR A 318 -16.05 6.29 -14.51
C TYR A 318 -16.43 5.07 -13.68
N GLU A 319 -16.90 4.04 -14.39
CA GLU A 319 -17.22 2.73 -13.84
C GLU A 319 -16.11 1.77 -14.26
N SER A 320 -15.32 1.30 -13.30
CA SER A 320 -14.42 0.15 -13.53
C SER A 320 -15.18 -1.16 -13.33
N TYR A 321 -14.52 -2.28 -13.61
CA TYR A 321 -14.99 -3.60 -13.23
C TYR A 321 -15.40 -3.70 -11.76
N TYR A 322 -14.80 -2.91 -10.85
CA TYR A 322 -14.97 -3.03 -9.39
C TYR A 322 -15.66 -1.85 -8.70
N VAL A 323 -15.83 -0.73 -9.38
CA VAL A 323 -16.28 0.52 -8.76
C VAL A 323 -17.15 1.25 -9.76
N SER A 324 -18.42 1.43 -9.45
CA SER A 324 -19.26 2.45 -10.08
C SER A 324 -19.58 3.55 -9.08
N LEU A 325 -19.30 4.80 -9.44
CA LEU A 325 -19.57 5.98 -8.60
C LEU A 325 -20.88 6.69 -8.95
N GLN A 326 -21.40 6.52 -10.18
CA GLN A 326 -22.60 7.23 -10.67
C GLN A 326 -23.76 6.32 -11.04
N ARG A 327 -23.66 5.00 -10.83
CA ARG A 327 -24.78 4.10 -11.08
C ARG A 327 -25.97 4.51 -10.23
N ASP A 328 -27.13 4.62 -10.88
CA ASP A 328 -28.41 4.68 -10.20
C ASP A 328 -28.63 3.33 -9.48
N TRP A 329 -28.11 3.26 -8.25
CA TRP A 329 -28.15 2.07 -7.43
C TRP A 329 -29.57 1.57 -7.17
N PRO A 330 -30.56 2.43 -6.86
CA PRO A 330 -31.97 2.00 -6.82
C PRO A 330 -32.43 1.29 -8.10
N THR A 331 -32.19 1.87 -9.27
CA THR A 331 -32.59 1.26 -10.55
C THR A 331 -31.83 -0.03 -10.82
N PHE A 332 -30.54 -0.07 -10.54
CA PHE A 332 -29.72 -1.28 -10.68
C PHE A 332 -30.18 -2.41 -9.75
N ASN A 333 -30.48 -2.10 -8.49
CA ASN A 333 -31.00 -3.08 -7.52
C ASN A 333 -32.37 -3.62 -7.97
N ASN A 334 -33.22 -2.78 -8.55
CA ASN A 334 -34.49 -3.22 -9.13
C ASN A 334 -34.28 -4.16 -10.32
N ARG A 335 -33.30 -3.89 -11.19
CA ARG A 335 -32.93 -4.78 -12.30
C ARG A 335 -32.42 -6.12 -11.80
N VAL A 336 -31.55 -6.13 -10.79
CA VAL A 336 -31.05 -7.35 -10.14
C VAL A 336 -32.20 -8.16 -9.54
N ARG A 337 -33.10 -7.53 -8.77
CA ARG A 337 -34.28 -8.20 -8.19
C ARG A 337 -35.22 -8.74 -9.26
N ALA A 338 -35.46 -7.99 -10.34
CA ALA A 338 -36.28 -8.44 -11.45
C ALA A 338 -35.67 -9.65 -12.16
N LEU A 339 -34.35 -9.64 -12.36
CA LEU A 339 -33.61 -10.74 -12.96
C LEU A 339 -33.55 -11.97 -12.03
N ALA A 340 -33.34 -11.76 -10.73
CA ALA A 340 -33.39 -12.81 -9.70
C ALA A 340 -34.75 -13.53 -9.70
N ASN A 341 -35.84 -12.76 -9.66
CA ASN A 341 -37.20 -13.31 -9.70
C ASN A 341 -37.46 -14.13 -10.96
N ARG A 342 -36.95 -13.69 -12.12
CA ARG A 342 -37.07 -14.45 -13.38
C ARG A 342 -36.31 -15.78 -13.33
N CYS A 343 -35.17 -15.82 -12.65
CA CYS A 343 -34.40 -17.03 -12.38
C CYS A 343 -34.95 -17.91 -11.25
N GLY A 344 -36.09 -17.56 -10.64
CA GLY A 344 -36.65 -18.32 -9.53
C GLY A 344 -35.89 -18.17 -8.21
N ILE A 345 -35.01 -17.17 -8.11
CA ILE A 345 -34.23 -16.90 -6.89
C ILE A 345 -35.14 -16.15 -5.92
N THR A 346 -35.37 -16.74 -4.74
CA THR A 346 -36.30 -16.19 -3.75
C THR A 346 -35.65 -15.05 -2.97
N LYS A 347 -36.48 -14.17 -2.39
CA LYS A 347 -35.99 -13.07 -1.52
C LYS A 347 -35.39 -13.57 -0.20
N ASP A 348 -35.76 -14.79 0.20
CA ASP A 348 -35.28 -15.45 1.40
C ASP A 348 -33.91 -16.11 1.18
N ASP A 349 -33.47 -16.24 -0.08
CA ASP A 349 -32.12 -16.71 -0.39
C ASP A 349 -31.15 -15.55 -0.18
N GLU A 350 -30.45 -15.60 0.95
CA GLU A 350 -29.66 -14.48 1.48
C GLU A 350 -28.45 -14.11 0.60
N HIS A 351 -28.18 -14.86 -0.48
CA HIS A 351 -26.96 -14.84 -1.28
C HIS A 351 -27.20 -14.49 -2.76
N VAL A 352 -27.82 -13.35 -3.04
CA VAL A 352 -27.93 -12.82 -4.42
C VAL A 352 -26.61 -12.15 -4.81
N VAL A 353 -25.67 -12.92 -5.37
CA VAL A 353 -24.32 -12.42 -5.70
C VAL A 353 -24.33 -11.54 -6.94
N VAL A 354 -24.15 -10.23 -6.77
CA VAL A 354 -23.69 -9.35 -7.85
C VAL A 354 -22.20 -9.14 -7.68
N ASP A 355 -21.43 -9.90 -8.47
CA ASP A 355 -19.98 -10.09 -8.47
C ASP A 355 -19.13 -8.82 -8.24
N VAL A 356 -19.61 -7.60 -8.51
CA VAL A 356 -18.73 -6.42 -8.34
C VAL A 356 -19.40 -5.08 -7.99
N ALA A 357 -20.60 -5.11 -7.43
CA ALA A 357 -21.33 -3.91 -6.98
C ALA A 357 -21.13 -3.62 -5.48
N THR A 358 -19.91 -3.82 -4.99
CA THR A 358 -19.67 -4.32 -3.64
C THR A 358 -20.13 -3.39 -2.52
N TYR A 359 -20.09 -2.06 -2.62
CA TYR A 359 -20.41 -1.26 -1.43
C TYR A 359 -21.92 -1.11 -1.12
N ASN A 360 -22.77 -0.85 -2.13
CA ASN A 360 -24.19 -0.64 -1.86
C ASN A 360 -24.99 -1.96 -1.83
N ALA A 361 -24.57 -2.98 -2.59
CA ALA A 361 -25.19 -4.30 -2.55
C ALA A 361 -24.99 -4.98 -1.18
N MET A 362 -23.79 -4.88 -0.60
CA MET A 362 -23.49 -5.38 0.76
C MET A 362 -24.32 -4.69 1.85
N ARG A 363 -24.75 -3.44 1.64
CA ARG A 363 -25.58 -2.69 2.61
C ARG A 363 -27.03 -3.19 2.64
N GLU A 364 -27.56 -3.60 1.50
CA GLU A 364 -28.96 -4.02 1.37
C GLU A 364 -29.14 -5.54 1.51
N HIS A 365 -28.07 -6.31 1.35
CA HIS A 365 -28.07 -7.76 1.44
C HIS A 365 -26.94 -8.22 2.39
N PRO A 366 -27.27 -8.60 3.64
CA PRO A 366 -26.28 -8.85 4.69
C PRO A 366 -25.36 -10.06 4.44
N ARG A 367 -25.59 -10.85 3.38
CA ARG A 367 -24.80 -12.05 3.03
C ARG A 367 -24.49 -12.15 1.52
N THR A 368 -24.23 -11.04 0.85
CA THR A 368 -23.68 -11.11 -0.52
C THR A 368 -22.25 -11.63 -0.50
N LEU A 369 -22.01 -12.78 -1.11
CA LEU A 369 -20.67 -13.31 -1.29
C LEU A 369 -20.14 -12.94 -2.67
N ASP A 370 -19.11 -12.10 -2.74
CA ASP A 370 -18.46 -11.80 -4.03
C ASP A 370 -17.94 -13.11 -4.65
N PHE A 371 -18.19 -13.32 -5.95
CA PHE A 371 -17.71 -14.51 -6.64
C PHE A 371 -16.18 -14.53 -6.70
N LEU A 372 -15.52 -13.37 -6.74
CA LEU A 372 -14.08 -13.27 -6.58
C LEU A 372 -13.62 -13.74 -5.20
N TYR A 373 -14.39 -13.52 -4.12
CA TYR A 373 -14.03 -14.04 -2.79
C TYR A 373 -14.16 -15.57 -2.73
N VAL A 374 -15.17 -16.17 -3.37
CA VAL A 374 -15.26 -17.64 -3.52
C VAL A 374 -14.04 -18.18 -4.27
N TRP A 375 -13.72 -17.57 -5.40
CA TRP A 375 -12.57 -17.96 -6.22
C TRP A 375 -11.26 -17.82 -5.44
N TYR A 376 -11.11 -16.72 -4.69
CA TYR A 376 -9.93 -16.41 -3.91
C TYR A 376 -9.75 -17.34 -2.71
N ASP A 377 -10.83 -17.73 -2.03
CA ASP A 377 -10.81 -18.71 -0.95
C ASP A 377 -10.36 -20.10 -1.45
N GLU A 378 -10.90 -20.58 -2.57
CA GLU A 378 -10.46 -21.82 -3.21
C GLU A 378 -9.00 -21.74 -3.68
N TYR A 379 -8.59 -20.59 -4.23
CA TYR A 379 -7.21 -20.34 -4.61
C TYR A 379 -6.26 -20.44 -3.41
N LEU A 380 -6.62 -19.84 -2.28
CA LEU A 380 -5.84 -19.86 -1.06
C LEU A 380 -5.79 -21.25 -0.41
N LYS A 381 -6.87 -22.02 -0.52
CA LYS A 381 -6.94 -23.42 -0.09
C LYS A 381 -6.14 -24.35 -1.01
N GLY A 382 -5.65 -23.85 -2.15
CA GLY A 382 -4.94 -24.66 -3.15
C GLY A 382 -5.85 -25.64 -3.88
N THR A 383 -7.16 -25.44 -3.80
CA THR A 383 -8.19 -26.29 -4.42
C THR A 383 -8.71 -25.70 -5.73
N LEU A 384 -8.22 -24.53 -6.13
CA LEU A 384 -8.56 -23.91 -7.40
C LEU A 384 -7.98 -24.72 -8.56
N ASP A 385 -8.87 -25.38 -9.29
CA ASP A 385 -8.54 -26.08 -10.53
C ASP A 385 -9.07 -25.25 -11.70
N PRO A 386 -8.17 -24.69 -12.55
CA PRO A 386 -8.57 -23.87 -13.70
C PRO A 386 -9.32 -24.67 -14.77
N ASP A 387 -9.22 -26.00 -14.76
CA ASP A 387 -9.86 -26.90 -15.71
C ASP A 387 -11.19 -27.47 -15.19
N ARG A 388 -11.72 -26.91 -14.08
CA ARG A 388 -13.02 -27.31 -13.52
C ARG A 388 -14.09 -27.36 -14.61
N THR A 389 -14.79 -28.49 -14.62
CA THR A 389 -15.98 -28.68 -15.43
C THR A 389 -17.09 -27.72 -14.98
N PRO A 390 -18.05 -27.38 -15.86
CA PRO A 390 -19.22 -26.60 -15.47
C PRO A 390 -19.95 -27.18 -14.26
N GLN A 391 -19.99 -28.50 -14.12
CA GLN A 391 -20.66 -29.17 -13.00
C GLN A 391 -19.93 -28.96 -11.66
N GLU A 392 -18.60 -28.94 -11.66
CA GLU A 392 -17.80 -28.68 -10.46
C GLU A 392 -17.91 -27.22 -10.02
N TRP A 393 -17.94 -26.29 -10.97
CA TRP A 393 -18.27 -24.90 -10.68
C TRP A 393 -19.68 -24.76 -10.10
N LEU A 394 -20.66 -25.42 -10.72
CA LEU A 394 -22.04 -25.43 -10.22
C LEU A 394 -22.13 -25.96 -8.79
N ASN A 395 -21.45 -27.08 -8.50
CA ASN A 395 -21.43 -27.70 -7.17
C ASN A 395 -20.72 -26.82 -6.13
N LEU A 396 -19.65 -26.11 -6.51
CA LEU A 396 -18.99 -25.13 -5.65
C LEU A 396 -19.97 -24.01 -5.29
N TYR A 397 -20.62 -23.42 -6.30
CA TYR A 397 -21.55 -22.34 -6.07
C TYR A 397 -22.77 -22.79 -5.26
N LYS A 398 -23.31 -24.00 -5.47
CA LYS A 398 -24.38 -24.54 -4.61
C LYS A 398 -24.05 -24.60 -3.11
N ARG A 399 -22.78 -24.43 -2.68
CA ARG A 399 -22.42 -24.28 -1.27
C ARG A 399 -22.75 -22.90 -0.68
N PHE A 400 -22.83 -21.89 -1.52
CA PHE A 400 -23.00 -20.49 -1.11
C PHE A 400 -24.37 -19.90 -1.46
N SER A 401 -25.20 -20.58 -2.27
CA SER A 401 -26.57 -20.18 -2.57
C SER A 401 -27.44 -21.41 -2.83
N THR A 402 -28.69 -21.36 -2.41
CA THR A 402 -29.60 -22.51 -2.46
C THR A 402 -30.50 -22.51 -3.70
N SER A 403 -30.79 -21.34 -4.28
CA SER A 403 -31.71 -21.16 -5.41
C SER A 403 -31.06 -20.58 -6.66
N GLY A 404 -29.91 -19.88 -6.56
CA GLY A 404 -29.17 -19.42 -7.73
C GLY A 404 -28.36 -18.13 -7.55
N TYR A 405 -27.98 -17.51 -8.68
CA TYR A 405 -27.07 -16.36 -8.73
C TYR A 405 -27.48 -15.28 -9.74
N VAL A 406 -27.12 -14.02 -9.47
CA VAL A 406 -27.28 -12.88 -10.39
C VAL A 406 -25.96 -12.10 -10.54
N VAL A 407 -25.04 -12.65 -11.31
CA VAL A 407 -23.65 -12.16 -11.45
C VAL A 407 -23.43 -11.38 -12.75
N ARG A 408 -22.21 -10.85 -12.99
CA ARG A 408 -21.88 -10.35 -14.32
C ARG A 408 -21.86 -11.51 -15.32
N CYS A 409 -22.23 -11.25 -16.57
CA CYS A 409 -22.30 -12.32 -17.58
C CYS A 409 -20.96 -13.02 -17.81
N GLN A 410 -19.86 -12.29 -17.70
CA GLN A 410 -18.51 -12.85 -17.88
C GLN A 410 -18.16 -13.91 -16.84
N THR A 411 -18.73 -13.79 -15.65
CA THR A 411 -18.56 -14.70 -14.53
C THR A 411 -19.08 -16.09 -14.86
N LEU A 412 -20.33 -16.17 -15.36
CA LEU A 412 -20.92 -17.44 -15.82
C LEU A 412 -20.22 -17.97 -17.08
N GLN A 413 -19.81 -17.07 -17.98
CA GLN A 413 -19.06 -17.45 -19.19
C GLN A 413 -17.70 -18.07 -18.86
N PHE A 414 -16.97 -17.51 -17.89
CA PHE A 414 -15.69 -18.03 -17.41
C PHE A 414 -15.85 -19.43 -16.83
N ALA A 415 -16.85 -19.62 -15.96
CA ALA A 415 -17.18 -20.93 -15.39
C ALA A 415 -17.87 -21.88 -16.39
N LYS A 416 -18.10 -21.44 -17.64
CA LYS A 416 -18.84 -22.14 -18.69
C LYS A 416 -20.22 -22.65 -18.23
N LEU A 417 -20.84 -21.91 -17.31
CA LEU A 417 -22.16 -22.21 -16.77
C LEU A 417 -23.25 -21.67 -17.70
N PRO A 418 -24.41 -22.35 -17.80
CA PRO A 418 -25.51 -21.88 -18.62
C PRO A 418 -26.05 -20.54 -18.07
N ILE A 419 -26.41 -19.64 -18.98
CA ILE A 419 -27.09 -18.39 -18.65
C ILE A 419 -28.58 -18.61 -18.90
N GLN A 420 -29.42 -18.47 -17.88
CA GLN A 420 -30.88 -18.59 -18.03
C GLN A 420 -31.50 -17.28 -18.54
N TYR A 421 -31.12 -16.16 -17.92
CA TYR A 421 -31.57 -14.83 -18.36
C TYR A 421 -30.43 -13.83 -18.32
N ARG A 422 -30.53 -12.80 -19.17
CA ARG A 422 -29.55 -11.72 -19.32
C ARG A 422 -30.25 -10.35 -19.34
N ASP A 423 -29.67 -9.39 -18.63
CA ASP A 423 -29.99 -7.97 -18.69
C ASP A 423 -28.69 -7.17 -18.81
N ALA A 424 -28.37 -6.70 -20.02
CA ALA A 424 -27.11 -6.02 -20.36
C ALA A 424 -25.85 -6.80 -19.92
N ASP A 425 -25.20 -6.36 -18.83
CA ASP A 425 -23.97 -6.91 -18.27
C ASP A 425 -24.19 -7.86 -17.08
N ILE A 426 -25.42 -7.98 -16.58
CA ILE A 426 -25.81 -8.94 -15.53
C ILE A 426 -26.56 -10.14 -16.12
N CYS A 427 -26.26 -11.31 -15.60
CA CYS A 427 -26.82 -12.59 -16.01
C CYS A 427 -27.22 -13.39 -14.77
N CYS A 428 -28.20 -14.28 -14.91
CA CYS A 428 -28.60 -15.14 -13.82
C CYS A 428 -28.65 -16.62 -14.18
N LEU A 429 -28.51 -17.43 -13.13
CA LEU A 429 -28.58 -18.89 -13.15
C LEU A 429 -29.34 -19.37 -11.91
N GLY A 430 -30.51 -19.97 -12.09
CA GLY A 430 -31.23 -20.73 -11.07
C GLY A 430 -30.83 -22.21 -11.03
N PHE A 431 -31.05 -22.87 -9.89
CA PHE A 431 -30.53 -24.22 -9.57
C PHE A 431 -31.52 -25.35 -9.46
#